data_AF-S4NSJ3-F1
#
_entry.id   AF-S4NSJ3-F1
#
_cell.length_a   1.000
_cell.length_b   1.000
_cell.length_c   1.000
_cell.angle_alpha   90.00
_cell.angle_beta   90.00
_cell.angle_gamma   90.00
#
_symmetry.space_group_name_H-M   'P 1'
#
loop_
_entity.id
_entity.type
_entity.pdbx_description
1 polymer ?
#
loop_
_entity_poly.entity_id
_entity_poly.type
_entity_poly.pdbx_seq_one_letter_code
_entity_poly.pdbx_strand_id
1 'polypeptide(L)' 'VGPPTEREKLRAQVRFYNLIVASYDIVRKDIDFFSSIKWNYCVLDEGHVIKNGKTKAFKAIKQIVANHRLILSGT' A
#
# COMPACT_ATOMS: atom_id res chain seq x y z
N VAL A 1 2.17 1.54 -14.83
CA VAL A 1 2.94 1.88 -13.60
C VAL A 1 3.56 3.26 -13.82
N GLY A 2 3.17 4.29 -13.05
CA GLY A 2 3.67 5.65 -13.27
C GLY A 2 5.20 5.75 -13.07
N PRO A 3 5.92 6.63 -13.79
CA PRO A 3 7.37 6.84 -13.64
C PRO A 3 7.77 7.19 -12.19
N PRO A 4 8.94 6.77 -11.68
CA PRO A 4 9.39 7.09 -10.33
C PRO A 4 9.35 8.59 -9.99
N THR A 5 9.75 9.44 -10.93
CA THR A 5 9.79 10.90 -10.80
C THR A 5 8.40 11.52 -10.58
N GLU A 6 7.38 11.01 -11.24
CA GLU A 6 5.99 11.44 -11.01
C GLU A 6 5.49 10.98 -9.65
N ARG A 7 5.83 9.74 -9.24
CA ARG A 7 5.43 9.22 -7.92
C ARG A 7 6.04 10.03 -6.79
N GLU A 8 7.30 10.45 -6.90
CA GLU A 8 7.93 11.33 -5.92
C GLU A 8 7.20 12.67 -5.75
N LYS A 9 6.77 13.30 -6.86
CA LYS A 9 5.96 14.52 -6.81
C LYS A 9 4.61 14.29 -6.10
N LEU A 10 3.96 13.15 -6.35
CA LEU A 10 2.70 12.80 -5.69
C LEU A 10 2.87 12.52 -4.20
N ARG A 11 3.97 11.87 -3.79
CA ARG A 11 4.28 11.59 -2.37
C ARG A 11 4.31 12.86 -1.52
N ALA A 12 4.88 13.94 -2.05
CA ALA A 12 4.92 15.24 -1.37
C ALA A 12 3.52 15.81 -1.09
N GLN A 13 2.52 15.37 -1.84
CA GLN A 13 1.14 15.86 -1.74
C GLN A 13 0.23 14.95 -0.91
N VAL A 14 0.69 13.76 -0.49
CA VAL A 14 -0.16 12.76 0.18
C VAL A 14 -0.88 13.30 1.42
N ARG A 15 -0.24 14.20 2.17
CA ARG A 15 -0.83 14.85 3.36
C ARG A 15 -2.08 15.71 3.07
N PHE A 16 -2.31 16.07 1.81
CA PHE A 16 -3.45 16.89 1.40
C PHE A 16 -4.65 16.07 0.93
N TYR A 17 -4.52 14.74 0.89
CA TYR A 17 -5.58 13.83 0.46
C TYR A 17 -6.04 12.94 1.59
N ASN A 18 -7.34 12.60 1.61
CA ASN A 18 -7.91 11.69 2.60
C ASN A 18 -7.85 10.21 2.19
N LEU A 19 -7.68 9.94 0.89
CA LEU A 19 -7.64 8.60 0.32
C LEU A 19 -6.48 8.49 -0.67
N ILE A 20 -5.67 7.43 -0.51
CA ILE A 20 -4.60 7.08 -1.43
C ILE A 20 -4.88 5.70 -1.99
N VAL A 21 -4.90 5.59 -3.32
CA VAL A 21 -5.08 4.32 -4.02
C VAL A 21 -3.77 3.97 -4.71
N ALA A 22 -3.26 2.77 -4.45
CA ALA A 22 -2.03 2.26 -5.04
C ALA A 22 -2.16 0.77 -5.31
N SER A 23 -1.51 0.30 -6.37
CA SER A 23 -1.44 -1.14 -6.63
C SER A 23 -0.43 -1.82 -5.70
N TYR A 24 -0.61 -3.12 -5.49
CA TYR A 24 0.31 -3.99 -4.74
C TYR A 24 1.77 -3.82 -5.16
N ASP A 25 2.04 -3.66 -6.46
CA ASP A 25 3.39 -3.47 -6.98
C ASP A 25 3.99 -2.12 -6.61
N ILE A 26 3.21 -1.05 -6.59
CA ILE A 26 3.68 0.27 -6.16
C ILE A 26 3.97 0.26 -4.67
N VAL A 27 3.06 -0.28 -3.86
CA VAL A 27 3.27 -0.44 -2.42
C VAL A 27 4.54 -1.24 -2.14
N ARG A 28 4.77 -2.33 -2.86
CA ARG A 28 5.98 -3.14 -2.72
C ARG A 28 7.26 -2.40 -3.11
N LYS A 29 7.25 -1.65 -4.22
CA LYS A 29 8.42 -0.91 -4.71
C LYS A 29 8.77 0.27 -3.81
N ASP A 30 7.75 0.90 -3.26
CA ASP A 30 7.86 2.16 -2.52
C ASP A 30 7.55 1.96 -1.03
N ILE A 31 7.82 0.77 -0.49
CA ILE A 31 7.38 0.39 0.86
C ILE A 31 7.92 1.30 1.95
N ASP A 32 9.15 1.79 1.80
CA ASP A 32 9.77 2.71 2.77
C ASP A 32 8.96 4.01 2.93
N PHE A 33 8.34 4.48 1.85
CA PHE A 33 7.43 5.62 1.91
C PHE A 33 6.13 5.26 2.64
N PHE A 34 5.49 4.15 2.26
CA PHE A 34 4.20 3.76 2.84
C PHE A 34 4.30 3.36 4.32
N SER A 35 5.41 2.73 4.74
CA SER A 35 5.65 2.33 6.12
C SER A 35 6.00 3.51 7.03
N SER A 36 6.51 4.62 6.47
CA SER A 36 6.80 5.86 7.21
C SER A 36 5.55 6.60 7.70
N ILE A 37 4.38 6.29 7.14
CA ILE A 37 3.11 6.95 7.43
C ILE A 37 2.25 6.04 8.34
N LYS A 38 1.68 6.62 9.40
CA LYS A 38 0.67 5.95 10.22
C LYS A 38 -0.71 6.14 9.59
N TRP A 39 -1.22 5.09 8.94
CA TRP A 39 -2.51 5.10 8.26
C TRP A 39 -3.66 4.87 9.25
N ASN A 40 -4.81 5.50 9.01
CA ASN A 40 -6.01 5.17 9.78
C ASN A 40 -6.60 3.83 9.34
N TYR A 41 -6.72 3.62 8.03
CA TYR A 41 -7.21 2.38 7.43
C TYR A 41 -6.27 1.90 6.32
N CYS A 42 -6.08 0.59 6.24
CA CYS A 42 -5.47 -0.10 5.10
C CYS A 42 -6.48 -1.12 4.57
N VAL A 43 -6.99 -0.86 3.36
CA VAL A 43 -7.95 -1.74 2.67
C VAL A 43 -7.21 -2.48 1.57
N LEU A 44 -7.28 -3.80 1.60
CA LEU A 44 -6.62 -4.69 0.65
C LEU A 44 -7.68 -5.38 -0.18
N ASP A 45 -7.80 -4.97 -1.44
CA ASP A 45 -8.73 -5.57 -2.38
C ASP A 45 -8.13 -6.83 -3.02
N GLU A 46 -8.97 -7.77 -3.44
CA GLU A 46 -8.57 -9.07 -3.98
C GLU A 46 -7.60 -9.84 -3.06
N GLY A 47 -8.06 -10.18 -1.84
CA GLY A 47 -7.24 -10.79 -0.78
C GLY A 47 -6.46 -12.04 -1.19
N HIS A 48 -6.90 -12.76 -2.22
CA HIS A 48 -6.18 -13.90 -2.78
C HIS A 48 -4.78 -13.54 -3.30
N VAL A 49 -4.53 -12.28 -3.68
CA VAL A 49 -3.23 -11.76 -4.13
C VAL A 49 -2.16 -11.87 -3.05
N ILE A 50 -2.55 -11.75 -1.77
CA ILE A 50 -1.63 -11.77 -0.62
C ILE A 50 -1.72 -13.04 0.22
N LYS A 51 -2.40 -14.09 -0.27
CA LYS A 51 -2.57 -15.35 0.47
C LYS A 51 -1.25 -16.04 0.86
N ASN A 52 -0.20 -15.87 0.04
CA ASN A 52 1.10 -16.48 0.29
C ASN A 52 2.03 -15.52 1.05
N GLY A 53 2.24 -15.83 2.34
CA GLY A 53 3.08 -15.06 3.25
C GLY A 53 4.56 -14.95 2.87
N LYS A 54 5.06 -15.78 1.95
CA LYS A 54 6.45 -15.75 1.49
C LYS A 54 6.69 -14.72 0.37
N THR A 55 5.62 -14.21 -0.24
CA THR A 55 5.73 -13.27 -1.37
C THR A 55 6.29 -11.92 -0.94
N LYS A 56 7.00 -11.24 -1.87
CA LYS A 56 7.52 -9.89 -1.63
C LYS A 56 6.40 -8.88 -1.38
N ALA A 57 5.25 -9.04 -2.04
CA ALA A 57 4.08 -8.18 -1.85
C ALA A 57 3.50 -8.31 -0.43
N PHE A 58 3.30 -9.55 0.06
CA PHE A 58 2.85 -9.76 1.44
C PHE A 58 3.81 -9.17 2.47
N LYS A 59 5.11 -9.42 2.30
CA LYS A 59 6.14 -8.89 3.20
C LYS A 59 6.17 -7.36 3.22
N ALA A 60 5.93 -6.71 2.08
CA ALA A 60 5.81 -5.26 2.00
C ALA A 60 4.55 -4.78 2.73
N ILE A 61 3.37 -5.33 2.41
CA ILE A 61 2.11 -4.93 3.05
C ILE A 61 2.13 -5.10 4.57
N LYS A 62 2.78 -6.15 5.07
CA LYS A 62 2.91 -6.39 6.51
C LYS A 62 3.60 -5.22 7.23
N GLN A 63 4.48 -4.48 6.55
CA GLN A 63 5.21 -3.32 7.08
C GLN A 63 4.38 -2.03 7.13
N ILE A 64 3.20 -1.98 6.49
CA ILE A 64 2.33 -0.80 6.56
C ILE A 64 1.81 -0.64 7.99
N VAL A 65 2.04 0.52 8.60
CA VAL A 65 1.51 0.84 9.93
C VAL A 65 0.10 1.41 9.77
N ALA A 66 -0.92 0.69 10.23
CA ALA A 66 -2.31 1.12 10.15
C ALA A 66 -3.09 0.79 11.42
N ASN A 67 -4.00 1.69 11.85
CA ASN A 67 -4.88 1.44 13.00
C ASN A 67 -5.89 0.32 12.70
N HIS A 68 -6.48 0.34 11.50
CA HIS A 68 -7.47 -0.62 11.05
C HIS A 68 -7.05 -1.25 9.73
N ARG A 69 -7.37 -2.55 9.57
CA ARG A 69 -7.07 -3.32 8.36
C ARG A 69 -8.31 -4.06 7.91
N LEU A 70 -8.61 -3.98 6.61
CA LEU A 70 -9.73 -4.67 5.98
C LEU A 70 -9.22 -5.40 4.74
N ILE A 71 -9.65 -6.64 4.54
CA ILE A 71 -9.39 -7.40 3.33
C ILE A 71 -10.73 -7.66 2.65
N LEU A 72 -10.82 -7.30 1.38
CA LEU A 72 -11.95 -7.63 0.52
C LEU A 72 -11.56 -8.82 -0.35
N SER A 73 -12.42 -9.83 -0.40
CA SER A 73 -12.23 -11.00 -1.25
C SER A 73 -13.58 -11.46 -1.76
N GLY A 74 -13.68 -11.73 -3.07
CA GLY A 74 -14.87 -12.33 -3.68
C GLY A 74 -14.92 -13.86 -3.58
N THR A 75 -13.85 -14.48 -3.09
CA THR A 75 -13.68 -15.94 -2.91
C THR A 75 -13.04 -16.25 -1.57
#